data_AF-A0A260YV38-F1
#
_entry.id   AF-A0A260YV38-F1
#
_cell.length_a   1.000
_cell.length_b   1.000
_cell.length_c   1.000
_cell.angle_alpha   90.00
_cell.angle_beta   90.00
_cell.angle_gamma   90.00
#
_symmetry.space_group_name_H-M   'P 1'
#
loop_
_entity.id
_entity.type
_entity.pdbx_description
1 polymer ?
#
loop_
_entity_poly.entity_id
_entity_poly.type
_entity_poly.pdbx_seq_one_letter_code
_entity_poly.pdbx_strand_id
1 'polypeptide(L)'
;FLRHQKSLMQEMEINGKPADIEQVLNILKAHSKNPRARKFPLRTSQLSLIELSVSQILLALSSVDAQSLRSLSIRGCKQNMLLDEITETEQWRHLDTCIFTGLSRDSNSISGFRISDVRRISHLNTFRGHVTMVTAADLDYLKTTFLKSTNFSSCRIRSDSIASVSDIATTFGVQPFVRNGIFSSHDEWFFRKPNDKFRVLYLSLKQLKHVKFGHKNNVKVPTGAVIID
;
A
#
# COMPACT_ATOMS: atom_id res chain seq x y z
N PHE A 1 25.78 -19.91 1.04
CA PHE A 1 24.98 -19.47 2.21
C PHE A 1 23.47 -19.51 1.93
N LEU A 2 22.92 -18.71 1.01
CA LEU A 2 21.47 -18.64 0.75
C LEU A 2 20.81 -19.95 0.24
N ARG A 3 21.54 -20.79 -0.51
CA ARG A 3 21.03 -22.09 -1.03
C ARG A 3 20.60 -23.09 0.06
N HIS A 4 20.95 -22.85 1.32
CA HIS A 4 20.63 -23.73 2.45
C HIS A 4 19.67 -23.09 3.46
N GLN A 5 19.11 -21.91 3.16
CA GLN A 5 18.13 -21.27 4.02
C GLN A 5 16.79 -22.00 3.95
N LYS A 6 16.62 -23.01 4.81
CA LYS A 6 15.39 -23.81 4.92
C LYS A 6 14.35 -23.19 5.87
N SER A 7 14.83 -22.46 6.89
CA SER A 7 14.00 -21.81 7.90
C SER A 7 13.40 -20.51 7.37
N LEU A 8 12.19 -20.19 7.82
CA LEU A 8 11.56 -18.90 7.53
C LEU A 8 12.33 -17.79 8.26
N MET A 9 12.87 -16.84 7.51
CA MET A 9 13.39 -15.60 8.09
C MET A 9 12.22 -14.69 8.46
N GLN A 10 12.31 -14.02 9.59
CA GLN A 10 11.28 -13.06 9.97
C GLN A 10 11.35 -11.83 9.07
N GLU A 11 12.54 -11.27 8.90
CA GLU A 11 12.78 -10.07 8.13
C GLU A 11 14.04 -10.23 7.26
N MET A 12 13.95 -9.72 6.04
CA MET A 12 15.06 -9.60 5.11
C MET A 12 15.11 -8.16 4.62
N GLU A 13 16.27 -7.51 4.77
CA GLU A 13 16.51 -6.17 4.25
C GLU A 13 17.58 -6.18 3.16
N ILE A 14 17.34 -5.46 2.08
CA ILE A 14 18.31 -5.22 1.00
C ILE A 14 18.44 -3.71 0.81
N ASN A 15 19.63 -3.19 1.09
CA ASN A 15 19.95 -1.78 1.00
C ASN A 15 20.83 -1.52 -0.22
N GLY A 16 20.50 -0.50 -1.01
CA GLY A 16 21.20 -0.12 -2.24
C GLY A 16 22.49 0.68 -2.06
N LYS A 17 22.76 1.22 -0.86
CA LYS A 17 23.94 2.04 -0.55
C LYS A 17 25.27 1.32 -0.29
N PRO A 18 25.29 0.12 0.32
CA PRO A 18 26.54 -0.57 0.66
C PRO A 18 27.40 -0.89 -0.57
N ALA A 19 28.72 -0.90 -0.40
CA ALA A 19 29.68 -1.18 -1.47
C ALA A 19 29.55 -2.60 -2.06
N ASP A 20 28.90 -3.52 -1.35
CA ASP A 20 28.71 -4.92 -1.71
C ASP A 20 27.34 -5.20 -2.35
N ILE A 21 26.50 -4.20 -2.60
CA ILE A 21 25.17 -4.40 -3.20
C ILE A 21 25.23 -5.16 -4.53
N GLU A 22 26.21 -4.87 -5.37
CA GLU A 22 26.36 -5.57 -6.66
C GLU A 22 26.64 -7.06 -6.47
N GLN A 23 27.36 -7.44 -5.40
CA GLN A 23 27.58 -8.84 -5.06
C GLN A 23 26.27 -9.50 -4.65
N VAL A 24 25.48 -8.85 -3.80
CA VAL A 24 24.15 -9.33 -3.39
C VAL A 24 23.23 -9.51 -4.60
N LEU A 25 23.16 -8.51 -5.49
CA LEU A 25 22.35 -8.57 -6.71
C LEU A 25 22.82 -9.67 -7.65
N ASN A 26 24.13 -9.88 -7.80
CA ASN A 26 24.66 -10.96 -8.61
C ASN A 26 24.33 -12.34 -8.03
N ILE A 27 24.34 -12.47 -6.70
CA ILE A 27 23.89 -13.70 -6.02
C ILE A 27 22.40 -13.95 -6.30
N LEU A 28 21.55 -12.91 -6.22
CA LEU A 28 20.12 -13.02 -6.54
C LEU A 28 19.88 -13.36 -8.02
N LYS A 29 20.62 -12.75 -8.96
CA LYS A 29 20.58 -13.10 -10.39
C LYS A 29 21.00 -14.54 -10.63
N ALA A 30 22.07 -15.00 -9.99
CA ALA A 30 22.53 -16.38 -10.09
C ALA A 30 21.50 -17.36 -9.49
N HIS A 31 20.82 -16.94 -8.42
CA HIS A 31 19.72 -17.69 -7.80
C HIS A 31 18.52 -17.81 -8.76
N SER A 32 18.09 -16.71 -9.38
CA SER A 32 16.94 -16.70 -10.29
C SER A 32 17.19 -17.44 -11.60
N LYS A 33 18.45 -17.49 -12.08
CA LYS A 33 18.86 -18.24 -13.29
C LYS A 33 19.07 -19.74 -13.04
N ASN A 34 19.31 -20.17 -11.80
CA ASN A 34 19.58 -21.58 -11.50
C ASN A 34 18.26 -22.36 -11.33
N PRO A 35 17.95 -23.35 -12.19
CA PRO A 35 16.71 -24.12 -12.11
C PRO A 35 16.52 -24.87 -10.79
N ARG A 36 17.62 -25.27 -10.12
CA ARG A 36 17.57 -25.92 -8.80
C ARG A 36 17.33 -24.90 -7.68
N ALA A 37 17.77 -23.67 -7.83
CA ALA A 37 17.53 -22.60 -6.86
C ALA A 37 16.13 -21.99 -6.98
N ARG A 38 15.53 -22.00 -8.19
CA ARG A 38 14.08 -21.75 -8.36
C ARG A 38 13.20 -22.73 -7.56
N LYS A 39 13.70 -23.93 -7.26
CA LYS A 39 13.00 -24.89 -6.38
C LYS A 39 13.10 -24.53 -4.89
N PHE A 40 13.99 -23.59 -4.52
CA PHE A 40 14.21 -23.18 -3.13
C PHE A 40 14.27 -21.64 -3.03
N PRO A 41 13.14 -20.96 -3.27
CA PRO A 41 13.06 -19.51 -3.09
C PRO A 41 13.41 -19.10 -1.65
N LEU A 42 13.89 -17.86 -1.49
CA LEU A 42 14.19 -17.31 -0.17
C LEU A 42 12.90 -17.20 0.63
N ARG A 43 12.89 -17.73 1.86
CA ARG A 43 11.68 -17.71 2.69
C ARG A 43 11.79 -16.58 3.69
N THR A 44 11.01 -15.52 3.52
CA THR A 44 10.93 -14.43 4.49
C THR A 44 9.49 -13.96 4.65
N SER A 45 9.10 -13.62 5.88
CA SER A 45 7.76 -13.04 6.11
C SER A 45 7.70 -11.55 5.79
N GLN A 46 8.85 -10.86 5.85
CA GLN A 46 8.96 -9.42 5.59
C GLN A 46 10.17 -9.13 4.70
N LEU A 47 9.95 -8.29 3.69
CA LEU A 47 11.00 -7.82 2.78
C LEU A 47 11.05 -6.29 2.80
N SER A 48 12.20 -5.75 3.20
CA SER A 48 12.53 -4.32 3.20
C SER A 48 13.53 -4.03 2.08
N LEU A 49 13.16 -3.17 1.14
CA LEU A 49 13.95 -2.80 -0.03
C LEU A 49 14.24 -1.31 0.03
N ILE A 50 15.50 -0.93 0.10
CA ILE A 50 15.90 0.46 0.38
C ILE A 50 16.83 0.95 -0.73
N GLU A 51 16.46 2.07 -1.35
CA GLU A 51 17.29 2.78 -2.35
C GLU A 51 17.70 1.91 -3.55
N LEU A 52 16.79 1.03 -3.98
CA LEU A 52 16.94 0.16 -5.14
C LEU A 52 16.18 0.72 -6.36
N SER A 53 16.68 0.43 -7.56
CA SER A 53 15.95 0.66 -8.81
C SER A 53 14.79 -0.33 -8.98
N VAL A 54 13.83 -0.03 -9.87
CA VAL A 54 12.69 -0.93 -10.14
C VAL A 54 13.15 -2.34 -10.54
N SER A 55 14.16 -2.45 -11.40
CA SER A 55 14.68 -3.75 -11.84
C SER A 55 15.34 -4.54 -10.70
N GLN A 56 16.05 -3.86 -9.80
CA GLN A 56 16.63 -4.47 -8.60
C GLN A 56 15.54 -4.92 -7.62
N ILE A 57 14.47 -4.14 -7.47
CA ILE A 57 13.33 -4.48 -6.64
C ILE A 57 12.61 -5.73 -7.18
N LEU A 58 12.33 -5.77 -8.49
CA LEU A 58 11.69 -6.92 -9.12
C LEU A 58 12.55 -8.19 -9.00
N LEU A 59 13.88 -8.05 -9.16
CA LEU A 59 14.81 -9.14 -8.95
C LEU A 59 14.77 -9.65 -7.50
N ALA A 60 14.79 -8.74 -6.52
CA ALA A 60 14.72 -9.10 -5.11
C ALA A 60 13.40 -9.80 -4.77
N LEU A 61 12.29 -9.21 -5.21
CA LEU A 61 10.95 -9.75 -4.97
C LEU A 61 10.77 -11.14 -5.60
N SER A 62 11.18 -11.31 -6.87
CA SER A 62 11.11 -12.60 -7.57
C SER A 62 12.01 -13.68 -6.99
N SER A 63 12.99 -13.31 -6.14
CA SER A 63 13.86 -14.26 -5.43
C SER A 63 13.24 -14.80 -4.15
N VAL A 64 12.12 -14.22 -3.68
CA VAL A 64 11.42 -14.58 -2.45
C VAL A 64 10.21 -15.48 -2.74
N ASP A 65 9.96 -16.42 -1.84
CA ASP A 65 8.82 -17.33 -1.87
C ASP A 65 7.52 -16.56 -1.62
N ALA A 66 6.62 -16.60 -2.60
CA ALA A 66 5.36 -15.85 -2.55
C ALA A 66 4.45 -16.25 -1.39
N GLN A 67 4.44 -17.52 -0.98
CA GLN A 67 3.59 -18.00 0.12
C GLN A 67 4.10 -17.56 1.49
N SER A 68 5.41 -17.37 1.61
CA SER A 68 6.04 -16.92 2.85
C SER A 68 5.91 -15.42 3.08
N LEU A 69 5.90 -14.61 2.01
CA LEU A 69 5.97 -13.16 2.10
C LEU A 69 4.62 -12.53 2.44
N ARG A 70 4.56 -11.82 3.57
CA ARG A 70 3.34 -11.15 4.05
C ARG A 70 3.45 -9.62 4.08
N SER A 71 4.67 -9.10 4.18
CA SER A 71 4.91 -7.65 4.27
C SER A 71 6.00 -7.22 3.31
N LEU A 72 5.72 -6.16 2.54
CA LEU A 72 6.67 -5.51 1.64
C LEU A 72 6.82 -4.04 2.02
N SER A 73 8.05 -3.61 2.27
CA SER A 73 8.41 -2.21 2.49
C SER A 73 9.40 -1.78 1.43
N ILE A 74 9.09 -0.74 0.66
CA ILE A 74 10.00 -0.18 -0.32
C ILE A 74 10.26 1.29 0.02
N ARG A 75 11.52 1.62 0.22
CA ARG A 75 11.98 2.94 0.62
C ARG A 75 13.03 3.42 -0.37
N GLY A 76 13.25 4.72 -0.45
CA GLY A 76 14.54 5.15 -0.98
C GLY A 76 14.58 5.71 -2.40
N CYS A 77 13.47 5.98 -3.08
CA CYS A 77 13.55 6.51 -4.45
C CYS A 77 13.52 8.05 -4.48
N LYS A 78 14.56 8.66 -5.07
CA LYS A 78 14.63 10.10 -5.35
C LYS A 78 13.87 10.51 -6.61
N GLN A 79 13.58 9.55 -7.48
CA GLN A 79 12.82 9.77 -8.71
C GLN A 79 11.42 9.19 -8.56
N ASN A 80 10.51 9.70 -9.37
CA ASN A 80 9.20 9.11 -9.48
C ASN A 80 9.25 7.88 -10.38
N MET A 81 8.92 6.72 -9.82
CA MET A 81 8.95 5.45 -10.54
C MET A 81 7.60 4.76 -10.46
N LEU A 82 7.09 4.31 -11.60
CA LEU A 82 5.91 3.45 -11.66
C LEU A 82 6.30 2.03 -11.25
N LEU A 83 5.43 1.38 -10.49
CA LEU A 83 5.68 0.10 -9.84
C LEU A 83 4.63 -0.95 -10.22
N ASP A 84 3.91 -0.73 -11.32
CA ASP A 84 2.81 -1.59 -11.77
C ASP A 84 3.29 -3.02 -12.01
N GLU A 85 4.52 -3.20 -12.50
CA GLU A 85 5.13 -4.52 -12.69
C GLU A 85 5.19 -5.34 -11.38
N ILE A 86 5.36 -4.70 -10.22
CA ILE A 86 5.34 -5.41 -8.93
C ILE A 86 3.96 -5.97 -8.64
N THR A 87 2.91 -5.22 -8.97
CA THR A 87 1.52 -5.61 -8.69
C THR A 87 1.05 -6.81 -9.52
N GLU A 88 1.79 -7.17 -10.57
CA GLU A 88 1.56 -8.37 -11.39
C GLU A 88 2.25 -9.63 -10.84
N THR A 89 3.12 -9.48 -9.84
CA THR A 89 3.87 -10.62 -9.30
C THR A 89 3.00 -11.54 -8.42
N GLU A 90 3.32 -12.83 -8.39
CA GLU A 90 2.66 -13.76 -7.47
C GLU A 90 2.86 -13.36 -6.01
N GLN A 91 4.05 -12.82 -5.67
CA GLN A 91 4.36 -12.30 -4.34
C GLN A 91 3.35 -11.23 -3.91
N TRP A 92 2.99 -10.31 -4.80
CA TRP A 92 2.03 -9.25 -4.50
C TRP A 92 0.67 -9.78 -4.06
N ARG A 93 0.17 -10.83 -4.71
CA ARG A 93 -1.15 -11.43 -4.43
C ARG A 93 -1.26 -12.03 -3.03
N HIS A 94 -0.14 -12.37 -2.40
CA HIS A 94 -0.09 -12.99 -1.07
C HIS A 94 0.26 -12.00 0.05
N LEU A 95 0.56 -10.74 -0.28
CA LEU A 95 0.85 -9.71 0.71
C LEU A 95 -0.38 -9.36 1.54
N ASP A 96 -0.16 -9.17 2.83
CA ASP A 96 -1.11 -8.53 3.74
C ASP A 96 -0.83 -7.04 3.88
N THR A 97 0.45 -6.66 3.83
CA THR A 97 0.91 -5.30 4.09
C THR A 97 1.86 -4.83 3.00
N CYS A 98 1.64 -3.61 2.50
CA CYS A 98 2.57 -2.95 1.61
C CYS A 98 2.76 -1.48 1.96
N ILE A 99 4.02 -1.05 2.09
CA ILE A 99 4.39 0.31 2.46
C ILE A 99 5.43 0.85 1.49
N PHE A 100 5.09 1.94 0.80
CA PHE A 100 6.02 2.72 0.00
C PHE A 100 6.32 4.05 0.69
N THR A 101 7.60 4.35 0.87
CA THR A 101 8.05 5.64 1.42
C THR A 101 9.12 6.27 0.54
N GLY A 102 8.90 7.51 0.12
CA GLY A 102 9.94 8.32 -0.52
C GLY A 102 11.08 8.69 0.44
N LEU A 103 12.17 9.23 -0.09
CA LEU A 103 13.31 9.75 0.70
C LEU A 103 13.10 11.17 1.22
N SER A 104 12.08 11.86 0.75
CA SER A 104 11.92 13.27 1.07
C SER A 104 11.57 13.48 2.55
N ARG A 105 12.40 14.25 3.25
CA ARG A 105 12.08 14.86 4.56
C ARG A 105 11.01 15.95 4.43
N ASP A 106 10.90 16.56 3.25
CA ASP A 106 9.79 17.43 2.93
C ASP A 106 8.58 16.56 2.63
N SER A 107 7.62 16.58 3.55
CA SER A 107 6.30 15.97 3.39
C SER A 107 5.55 16.44 2.11
N ASN A 108 6.06 17.47 1.45
CA ASN A 108 5.54 18.03 0.20
C ASN A 108 6.28 17.57 -1.07
N SER A 109 7.52 17.05 -1.01
CA SER A 109 8.23 16.60 -2.22
C SER A 109 7.85 15.17 -2.59
N ILE A 110 7.33 15.07 -3.81
CA ILE A 110 6.66 13.90 -4.39
C ILE A 110 7.69 13.12 -5.19
N SER A 111 8.62 12.46 -4.49
CA SER A 111 9.54 11.49 -5.10
C SER A 111 9.34 10.13 -4.45
N GLY A 112 9.21 9.09 -5.26
CA GLY A 112 9.00 7.74 -4.77
C GLY A 112 8.35 6.81 -5.78
N PHE A 113 7.81 5.72 -5.24
CA PHE A 113 7.13 4.68 -6.00
C PHE A 113 5.63 4.97 -6.13
N ARG A 114 5.09 4.76 -7.33
CA ARG A 114 3.68 4.97 -7.67
C ARG A 114 3.06 3.69 -8.23
N ILE A 115 1.79 3.46 -7.91
CA ILE A 115 0.94 2.51 -8.65
C ILE A 115 -0.06 3.33 -9.48
N SER A 116 -0.28 2.96 -10.74
CA SER A 116 -1.25 3.63 -11.60
C SER A 116 -2.69 3.29 -11.19
N ASP A 117 -2.98 2.00 -11.03
CA ASP A 117 -4.29 1.47 -10.69
C ASP A 117 -4.41 1.16 -9.18
N VAL A 118 -5.12 2.03 -8.47
CA VAL A 118 -5.37 1.90 -7.03
C VAL A 118 -6.22 0.67 -6.68
N ARG A 119 -6.92 0.03 -7.62
CA ARG A 119 -7.71 -1.18 -7.30
C ARG A 119 -6.83 -2.37 -6.97
N ARG A 120 -5.57 -2.36 -7.44
CA ARG A 120 -4.58 -3.42 -7.22
C ARG A 120 -4.12 -3.57 -5.77
N ILE A 121 -4.46 -2.62 -4.89
CA ILE A 121 -4.16 -2.68 -3.45
C ILE A 121 -5.34 -3.20 -2.62
N SER A 122 -6.46 -3.57 -3.24
CA SER A 122 -7.72 -3.85 -2.56
C SER A 122 -7.73 -5.11 -1.69
N HIS A 123 -6.84 -6.07 -1.97
CA HIS A 123 -6.64 -7.28 -1.16
C HIS A 123 -5.78 -7.04 0.09
N LEU A 124 -5.02 -5.93 0.13
CA LEU A 124 -4.12 -5.64 1.25
C LEU A 124 -4.90 -5.25 2.51
N ASN A 125 -4.47 -5.80 3.65
CA ASN A 125 -4.98 -5.42 4.96
C ASN A 125 -4.47 -4.04 5.37
N THR A 126 -3.21 -3.75 5.05
CA THR A 126 -2.59 -2.44 5.30
C THR A 126 -1.86 -1.94 4.06
N PHE A 127 -2.22 -0.74 3.60
CA PHE A 127 -1.50 -0.07 2.53
C PHE A 127 -1.09 1.34 2.94
N ARG A 128 0.15 1.72 2.59
CA ARG A 128 0.60 3.10 2.60
C ARG A 128 1.43 3.36 1.35
N GLY A 129 1.03 4.30 0.51
CA GLY A 129 1.81 4.59 -0.69
C GLY A 129 1.28 5.74 -1.51
N HIS A 130 1.80 5.85 -2.72
CA HIS A 130 1.44 6.88 -3.69
C HIS A 130 0.79 6.21 -4.91
N VAL A 131 -0.29 6.80 -5.42
CA VAL A 131 -0.90 6.41 -6.69
C VAL A 131 -1.04 7.61 -7.61
N THR A 132 -1.15 7.37 -8.92
CA THR A 132 -1.24 8.45 -9.90
C THR A 132 -2.59 9.17 -9.82
N MET A 133 -3.69 8.42 -9.80
CA MET A 133 -5.03 8.99 -9.83
C MET A 133 -5.99 8.15 -8.99
N VAL A 134 -6.95 8.82 -8.37
CA VAL A 134 -8.05 8.19 -7.64
C VAL A 134 -9.37 8.78 -8.10
N THR A 135 -10.18 8.01 -8.81
CA THR A 135 -11.52 8.43 -9.23
C THR A 135 -12.56 8.14 -8.14
N ALA A 136 -13.76 8.72 -8.27
CA ALA A 136 -14.86 8.42 -7.36
C ALA A 136 -15.28 6.93 -7.45
N ALA A 137 -15.24 6.35 -8.66
CA ALA A 137 -15.49 4.93 -8.88
C ALA A 137 -14.46 4.02 -8.19
N ASP A 138 -13.19 4.45 -8.15
CA ASP A 138 -12.16 3.70 -7.43
C ASP A 138 -12.40 3.73 -5.91
N LEU A 139 -12.81 4.88 -5.37
CA LEU A 139 -13.17 4.98 -3.96
C LEU A 139 -14.36 4.11 -3.60
N ASP A 140 -15.38 4.03 -4.47
CA ASP A 140 -16.54 3.16 -4.27
C ASP A 140 -16.17 1.68 -4.32
N TYR A 141 -15.31 1.30 -5.27
CA TYR A 141 -14.76 -0.05 -5.36
C TYR A 141 -13.98 -0.44 -4.09
N LEU A 142 -13.06 0.43 -3.65
CA LEU A 142 -12.26 0.19 -2.44
C LEU A 142 -13.13 0.14 -1.18
N LYS A 143 -14.06 1.08 -1.03
CA LYS A 143 -15.07 1.08 0.05
C LYS A 143 -15.77 -0.28 0.12
N THR A 144 -16.34 -0.72 -1.00
CA THR A 144 -17.08 -1.99 -1.09
C THR A 144 -16.21 -3.19 -0.73
N THR A 145 -14.95 -3.19 -1.18
CA THR A 145 -14.00 -4.28 -0.90
C THR A 145 -13.58 -4.28 0.57
N PHE A 146 -13.26 -3.13 1.15
CA PHE A 146 -12.83 -3.00 2.55
C PHE A 146 -13.98 -3.24 3.55
N LEU A 147 -15.23 -2.98 3.17
CA LEU A 147 -16.39 -3.36 3.96
C LEU A 147 -16.53 -4.89 4.08
N LYS A 148 -16.26 -5.61 2.99
CA LYS A 148 -16.31 -7.09 2.92
C LYS A 148 -15.10 -7.77 3.54
N SER A 149 -13.96 -7.10 3.59
CA SER A 149 -12.73 -7.65 4.19
C SER A 149 -12.81 -7.68 5.72
N THR A 150 -12.55 -8.85 6.30
CA THR A 150 -12.47 -9.06 7.75
C THR A 150 -11.14 -8.59 8.34
N ASN A 151 -10.07 -8.64 7.55
CA ASN A 151 -8.70 -8.37 7.99
C ASN A 151 -8.23 -6.95 7.64
N PHE A 152 -9.02 -6.20 6.86
CA PHE A 152 -8.71 -4.83 6.53
C PHE A 152 -8.49 -3.98 7.79
N SER A 153 -7.36 -3.27 7.82
CA SER A 153 -6.94 -2.43 8.95
C SER A 153 -6.90 -0.96 8.56
N SER A 154 -6.07 -0.60 7.57
CA SER A 154 -5.98 0.79 7.11
C SER A 154 -5.38 0.93 5.72
N CYS A 155 -5.83 1.94 4.98
CA CYS A 155 -5.25 2.31 3.69
C CYS A 155 -4.98 3.81 3.68
N ARG A 156 -3.75 4.20 3.34
CA ARG A 156 -3.30 5.59 3.25
C ARG A 156 -2.68 5.82 1.88
N ILE A 157 -3.36 6.59 1.06
CA ILE A 157 -2.93 6.90 -0.30
C ILE A 157 -2.63 8.39 -0.36
N ARG A 158 -1.45 8.74 -0.86
CA ARG A 158 -1.24 10.04 -1.50
C ARG A 158 -1.58 9.87 -2.96
N SER A 159 -2.14 10.88 -3.62
CA SER A 159 -2.42 10.83 -5.05
C SER A 159 -1.91 12.08 -5.78
N ASP A 160 -1.46 11.94 -7.02
CA ASP A 160 -1.17 13.10 -7.87
C ASP A 160 -2.48 13.81 -8.30
N SER A 161 -3.58 13.06 -8.43
CA SER A 161 -4.92 13.61 -8.70
C SER A 161 -6.03 12.81 -8.00
N ILE A 162 -7.10 13.49 -7.60
CA ILE A 162 -8.28 12.87 -6.98
C ILE A 162 -9.55 13.47 -7.56
N ALA A 163 -10.60 12.67 -7.68
CA ALA A 163 -11.94 13.14 -8.02
C ALA A 163 -12.39 14.29 -7.10
N SER A 164 -13.23 15.17 -7.65
CA SER A 164 -13.75 16.28 -6.87
C SER A 164 -14.66 15.78 -5.75
N VAL A 165 -14.79 16.57 -4.68
CA VAL A 165 -15.72 16.25 -3.58
C VAL A 165 -17.15 16.09 -4.10
N SER A 166 -17.56 16.87 -5.11
CA SER A 166 -18.88 16.77 -5.74
C SER A 166 -19.10 15.44 -6.44
N ASP A 167 -18.12 14.95 -7.20
CA ASP A 167 -18.23 13.65 -7.90
C ASP A 167 -18.30 12.50 -6.89
N ILE A 168 -17.52 12.60 -5.81
CA ILE A 168 -17.51 11.61 -4.73
C ILE A 168 -18.84 11.62 -3.97
N ALA A 169 -19.36 12.81 -3.64
CA ALA A 169 -20.66 12.96 -3.00
C ALA A 169 -21.80 12.43 -3.87
N THR A 170 -21.73 12.67 -5.19
CA THR A 170 -22.67 12.12 -6.17
C THR A 170 -22.61 10.59 -6.18
N THR A 171 -21.40 10.03 -6.17
CA THR A 171 -21.18 8.57 -6.17
C THR A 171 -21.69 7.91 -4.88
N PHE A 172 -21.51 8.56 -3.73
CA PHE A 172 -22.00 8.04 -2.45
C PHE A 172 -23.42 8.47 -2.09
N GLY A 173 -24.04 9.35 -2.88
CA GLY A 173 -25.37 9.91 -2.61
C GLY A 173 -25.44 10.82 -1.39
N VAL A 174 -24.31 11.22 -0.80
CA VAL A 174 -24.27 12.03 0.42
C VAL A 174 -23.05 12.96 0.44
N GLN A 175 -23.27 14.17 0.93
CA GLN A 175 -22.20 15.14 1.17
C GLN A 175 -21.32 14.71 2.34
N PRO A 176 -20.00 14.95 2.29
CA PRO A 176 -19.13 14.61 3.40
C PRO A 176 -19.47 15.41 4.64
N PHE A 177 -19.16 14.85 5.80
CA PHE A 177 -19.00 15.64 6.99
C PHE A 177 -17.70 16.45 6.88
N VAL A 178 -17.80 17.77 6.84
CA VAL A 178 -16.64 18.66 6.80
C VAL A 178 -16.12 18.85 8.22
N ARG A 179 -14.97 18.23 8.51
CA ARG A 179 -14.28 18.40 9.78
C ARG A 179 -13.23 19.49 9.66
N ASN A 180 -13.49 20.63 10.30
CA ASN A 180 -12.52 21.72 10.39
C ASN A 180 -11.44 21.36 11.41
N GLY A 181 -10.20 21.23 10.95
CA GLY A 181 -9.01 21.11 11.80
C GLY A 181 -8.25 22.43 11.85
N ILE A 182 -7.36 22.56 12.85
CA ILE A 182 -6.53 23.76 13.07
C ILE A 182 -5.70 24.12 11.82
N PHE A 183 -5.23 23.11 11.07
CA PHE A 183 -4.34 23.30 9.93
C PHE A 183 -4.95 22.87 8.57
N SER A 184 -6.09 22.18 8.57
CA SER A 184 -6.76 21.72 7.34
C SER A 184 -8.17 21.20 7.63
N SER A 185 -9.08 21.42 6.68
CA SER A 185 -10.38 20.72 6.66
C SER A 185 -10.21 19.30 6.11
N HIS A 186 -11.07 18.41 6.60
CA HIS A 186 -11.15 17.03 6.14
C HIS A 186 -12.58 16.74 5.70
N ASP A 187 -12.74 16.16 4.52
CA ASP A 187 -14.02 15.64 4.07
C ASP A 187 -14.11 14.18 4.50
N GLU A 188 -15.03 13.86 5.40
CA GLU A 188 -15.19 12.51 5.95
C GLU A 188 -16.53 11.89 5.53
N TRP A 189 -16.48 10.66 5.03
CA TRP A 189 -17.65 9.78 4.83
C TRP A 189 -17.55 8.61 5.79
N PHE A 190 -18.70 8.14 6.25
CA PHE A 190 -18.82 7.02 7.19
C PHE A 190 -19.75 5.97 6.62
N PHE A 191 -19.32 4.73 6.66
CA PHE A 191 -20.03 3.58 6.11
C PHE A 191 -20.24 2.54 7.20
N ARG A 192 -21.48 2.08 7.36
CA ARG A 192 -21.85 1.04 8.29
C ARG A 192 -21.18 -0.26 7.89
N LYS A 193 -20.66 -0.99 8.88
CA LYS A 193 -20.18 -2.36 8.66
C LYS A 193 -21.33 -3.32 8.92
N PRO A 194 -21.66 -4.23 7.99
CA PRO A 194 -22.76 -5.18 8.18
C PRO A 194 -22.65 -6.03 9.46
N ASN A 195 -21.43 -6.44 9.81
CA ASN A 195 -21.16 -7.37 10.91
C ASN A 195 -20.48 -6.72 12.13
N ASP A 196 -20.39 -5.39 12.19
CA ASP A 196 -19.73 -4.68 13.29
C ASP A 196 -20.55 -3.47 13.72
N LYS A 197 -21.25 -3.62 14.85
CA LYS A 197 -22.13 -2.58 15.42
C LYS A 197 -21.35 -1.49 16.17
N PHE A 198 -20.05 -1.65 16.36
CA PHE A 198 -19.23 -0.75 17.18
C PHE A 198 -18.30 0.13 16.35
N ARG A 199 -18.02 -0.26 15.10
CA ARG A 199 -17.11 0.47 14.21
C ARG A 199 -17.74 0.70 12.84
N VAL A 200 -17.51 1.89 12.31
CA VAL A 200 -17.73 2.23 10.90
C VAL A 200 -16.41 2.16 10.13
N LEU A 201 -16.50 1.84 8.85
CA LEU A 201 -15.45 2.19 7.90
C LEU A 201 -15.57 3.70 7.64
N TYR A 202 -14.48 4.45 7.74
CA TYR A 202 -14.47 5.84 7.31
C TYR A 202 -13.53 6.04 6.13
N LEU A 203 -13.92 6.98 5.26
CA LEU A 203 -13.08 7.58 4.25
C LEU A 203 -12.82 9.03 4.68
N SER A 204 -11.56 9.45 4.67
CA SER A 204 -11.18 10.83 4.91
C SER A 204 -10.32 11.34 3.76
N LEU A 205 -10.71 12.48 3.21
CA LEU A 205 -9.93 13.23 2.24
C LEU A 205 -9.37 14.47 2.92
N LYS A 206 -8.07 14.71 2.74
CA LYS A 206 -7.42 15.94 3.20
C LYS A 206 -7.08 16.85 2.03
N GLN A 207 -7.10 18.15 2.28
CA GLN A 207 -6.36 19.12 1.48
C GLN A 207 -4.93 18.60 1.32
N LEU A 208 -4.39 18.57 0.09
CA LEU A 208 -3.16 17.86 -0.36
C LEU A 208 -3.35 16.44 -0.94
N LYS A 209 -4.55 16.07 -1.42
CA LYS A 209 -4.77 14.83 -2.20
C LYS A 209 -4.40 13.56 -1.43
N HIS A 210 -4.67 13.57 -0.13
CA HIS A 210 -4.49 12.42 0.75
C HIS A 210 -5.82 11.73 0.99
N VAL A 211 -5.89 10.45 0.66
CA VAL A 211 -7.02 9.55 0.91
C VAL A 211 -6.68 8.63 2.06
N LYS A 212 -7.62 8.46 3.00
CA LYS A 212 -7.46 7.53 4.11
C LYS A 212 -8.72 6.72 4.32
N PHE A 213 -8.57 5.40 4.28
CA PHE A 213 -9.56 4.46 4.80
C PHE A 213 -9.09 3.87 6.14
N GLY A 214 -10.03 3.59 7.02
CA GLY A 214 -9.79 2.84 8.24
C GLY A 214 -11.05 2.67 9.07
N HIS A 215 -10.90 2.18 10.29
CA HIS A 215 -12.02 2.02 11.22
C HIS A 215 -12.11 3.18 12.20
N LYS A 216 -13.33 3.60 12.52
CA LYS A 216 -13.62 4.56 13.58
C LYS A 216 -14.73 3.99 14.45
N ASN A 217 -14.58 4.04 15.78
CA ASN A 217 -15.64 3.62 16.69
C ASN A 217 -16.87 4.51 16.49
N ASN A 218 -18.06 3.93 16.54
CA ASN A 218 -19.33 4.64 16.32
C ASN A 218 -19.51 5.81 17.29
N VAL A 219 -19.10 5.64 18.55
CA VAL A 219 -19.12 6.71 19.57
C VAL A 219 -18.17 7.88 19.26
N LYS A 220 -17.24 7.71 18.32
CA LYS A 220 -16.30 8.74 17.87
C LYS A 220 -16.70 9.35 16.52
N VAL A 221 -17.81 8.91 15.92
CA VAL A 221 -18.38 9.56 14.73
C VAL A 221 -18.95 10.92 15.17
N PRO A 222 -18.58 12.03 14.51
CA PRO A 222 -19.07 13.35 14.89
C PRO A 222 -20.60 13.46 14.83
N THR A 223 -21.20 14.18 15.78
CA THR A 223 -22.62 14.52 15.74
C THR A 223 -22.95 15.28 14.44
N GLY A 224 -24.02 14.88 13.77
CA GLY A 224 -24.44 15.47 12.49
C GLY A 224 -23.80 14.82 11.25
N ALA A 225 -22.83 13.91 11.41
CA ALA A 225 -22.34 13.11 10.31
C ALA A 225 -23.35 12.01 9.92
N VAL A 226 -23.55 11.82 8.62
CA VAL A 226 -24.38 10.73 8.10
C VAL A 226 -23.56 9.44 8.05
N ILE A 227 -24.15 8.34 8.56
CA ILE A 227 -23.61 6.98 8.39
C ILE A 227 -24.40 6.33 7.26
N ILE A 228 -23.71 6.03 6.17
CA ILE A 228 -24.26 5.38 4.98
C ILE A 228 -24.32 3.87 5.22
N ASP A 229 -25.42 3.22 4.82
CA ASP A 229 -25.59 1.76 4.95
C ASP A 229 -24.91 0.96 3.83
#